data_AF-A0A6V7M6N0-F1
#
_entry.id   AF-A0A6V7M6N0-F1
#
_cell.length_a   1.000
_cell.length_b   1.000
_cell.length_c   1.000
_cell.angle_alpha   90.00
_cell.angle_beta   90.00
_cell.angle_gamma   90.00
#
_symmetry.space_group_name_H-M   'P 1'
#
loop_
_entity.id
_entity.type
_entity.pdbx_description
1 polymer ?
#
loop_
_entity_poly.entity_id
_entity_poly.type
_entity_poly.pdbx_seq_one_letter_code
_entity_poly.pdbx_strand_id
1 'polypeptide(L)'
;ATEHATALYNELRTSYPDHLPVHTAMLTSLDSPEARRLLPHDDLSESAISFSDQIIDVADKVISAIDQEKLLAFYGLKHDQRPDASKIKSTMDKQKNLLIEALVKKGCAYARLYIHTRKRGETEASMHLSTVTQIWNDVQKFTEATDNKVLILSLWHAHINKHYGRYLKLLNRYYEDKPLRDIDERIVEITKTVGWDHWAKYISTSIPTRFPRAYRPF
;
A
#
# COMPACT_ATOMS: atom_id res chain seq x y z
N ALA A 1 8.24 1.87 -21.66
CA ALA A 1 8.43 2.86 -20.57
C ALA A 1 9.29 2.28 -19.43
N THR A 2 8.97 1.09 -18.93
CA THR A 2 9.70 0.41 -17.82
C THR A 2 11.15 0.05 -18.15
N GLU A 3 11.45 -0.33 -19.40
CA GLU A 3 12.82 -0.70 -19.81
C GLU A 3 13.80 0.48 -19.77
N HIS A 4 13.39 1.66 -20.25
CA HIS A 4 14.20 2.87 -20.20
C HIS A 4 14.38 3.36 -18.76
N ALA A 5 13.33 3.28 -17.94
CA ALA A 5 13.41 3.60 -16.52
C ALA A 5 14.39 2.67 -15.77
N THR A 6 14.38 1.38 -16.11
CA THR A 6 15.29 0.38 -15.51
C THR A 6 16.74 0.63 -15.91
N ALA A 7 17.00 0.95 -17.18
CA ALA A 7 18.34 1.28 -17.66
C ALA A 7 18.90 2.53 -16.94
N LEU A 8 18.12 3.61 -16.91
CA LEU A 8 18.49 4.85 -16.22
C LEU A 8 18.70 4.63 -14.71
N TYR A 9 17.83 3.84 -14.07
CA TYR A 9 17.97 3.52 -12.67
C TYR A 9 19.26 2.74 -12.36
N ASN A 10 19.65 1.81 -13.24
CA ASN A 10 20.89 1.04 -13.08
C ASN A 10 22.16 1.91 -13.20
N GLU A 11 22.15 2.90 -14.08
CA GLU A 11 23.22 3.89 -14.18
C GLU A 11 23.28 4.74 -12.91
N LEU A 12 22.17 5.37 -12.55
CA LEU A 12 22.11 6.32 -11.44
C LEU A 12 22.39 5.68 -10.08
N ARG A 13 21.92 4.44 -9.84
CA ARG A 13 22.20 3.74 -8.57
C ARG A 13 23.68 3.36 -8.41
N THR A 14 24.42 3.28 -9.52
CA THR A 14 25.85 2.97 -9.49
C THR A 14 26.65 4.23 -9.16
N SER A 15 26.27 5.36 -9.75
CA SER A 15 26.92 6.65 -9.49
C SER A 15 26.51 7.29 -8.15
N TYR A 16 25.28 7.03 -7.70
CA TYR A 16 24.67 7.68 -6.52
C TYR A 16 23.91 6.67 -5.65
N PRO A 17 24.61 5.70 -5.01
CA PRO A 17 23.97 4.60 -4.27
C PRO A 17 23.14 5.06 -3.06
N ASP A 18 23.50 6.17 -2.42
CA ASP A 18 22.79 6.69 -1.24
C ASP A 18 21.74 7.75 -1.58
N HIS A 19 21.51 8.03 -2.87
CA HIS A 19 20.60 9.09 -3.28
C HIS A 19 19.13 8.61 -3.30
N LEU A 20 18.46 8.72 -2.14
CA LEU A 20 17.07 8.32 -1.93
C LEU A 20 16.08 8.70 -3.05
N PRO A 21 16.12 9.92 -3.64
CA PRO A 21 15.21 10.29 -4.72
C PRO A 21 15.28 9.38 -5.96
N VAL A 22 16.44 8.80 -6.28
CA VAL A 22 16.59 7.86 -7.41
C VAL A 22 15.83 6.57 -7.12
N HIS A 23 15.94 6.07 -5.89
CA HIS A 23 15.24 4.86 -5.46
C HIS A 23 13.73 5.05 -5.38
N THR A 24 13.27 6.17 -4.83
CA THR A 24 11.82 6.42 -4.71
C THR A 24 11.17 6.74 -6.05
N ALA A 25 11.88 7.39 -6.97
CA ALA A 25 11.43 7.56 -8.35
C ALA A 25 11.28 6.19 -9.05
N MET A 26 12.25 5.29 -8.89
CA MET A 26 12.16 3.94 -9.45
C MET A 26 10.98 3.16 -8.84
N LEU A 27 10.81 3.18 -7.52
CA LEU A 27 9.66 2.55 -6.84
C LEU A 27 8.32 3.05 -7.41
N THR A 28 8.20 4.33 -7.71
CA THR A 28 6.98 4.91 -8.31
C THR A 28 6.78 4.47 -9.75
N SER A 29 7.86 4.28 -10.51
CA SER A 29 7.78 3.81 -11.90
C SER A 29 7.38 2.34 -12.02
N LEU A 30 7.70 1.52 -11.01
CA LEU A 30 7.36 0.09 -10.96
C LEU A 30 5.90 -0.18 -10.60
N ASP A 31 5.19 0.82 -10.07
CA ASP A 31 3.76 0.71 -9.83
C ASP A 31 3.02 0.66 -11.17
N SER A 32 2.55 -0.54 -11.53
CA SER A 32 1.70 -0.71 -12.69
C SER A 32 0.42 0.15 -12.53
N PRO A 33 -0.14 0.73 -13.60
CA PRO A 33 -1.38 1.48 -13.53
C PRO A 33 -2.54 0.68 -12.90
N GLU A 34 -2.54 -0.63 -13.09
CA GLU A 34 -3.45 -1.61 -12.49
C GLU A 34 -3.22 -1.71 -10.98
N ALA A 35 -1.97 -1.94 -10.52
CA ALA A 35 -1.64 -2.09 -9.10
C ALA A 35 -1.95 -0.83 -8.27
N ARG A 36 -1.90 0.37 -8.87
CA ARG A 36 -2.21 1.63 -8.17
C ARG A 36 -3.68 1.77 -7.76
N ARG A 37 -4.58 1.05 -8.41
CA ARG A 37 -6.04 1.15 -8.17
C ARG A 37 -6.65 -0.16 -7.68
N LEU A 38 -5.85 -1.21 -7.59
CA LEU A 38 -6.32 -2.53 -7.23
C LEU A 38 -6.66 -2.58 -5.74
N LEU A 39 -7.96 -2.64 -5.44
CA LEU A 39 -8.40 -3.08 -4.12
C LEU A 39 -7.94 -4.53 -3.91
N PRO A 40 -7.49 -4.92 -2.71
CA PRO A 40 -7.05 -6.29 -2.46
C PRO A 40 -8.11 -7.34 -2.79
N HIS A 41 -7.71 -8.34 -3.58
CA HIS A 41 -8.50 -9.49 -3.96
C HIS A 41 -7.62 -10.68 -4.35
N ASP A 42 -8.21 -11.86 -4.49
CA ASP A 42 -7.48 -13.08 -4.78
C ASP A 42 -7.16 -13.24 -6.28
N ASP A 43 -7.95 -12.65 -7.19
CA ASP A 43 -7.82 -12.84 -8.64
C ASP A 43 -6.86 -11.87 -9.33
N LEU A 44 -5.58 -11.93 -8.93
CA LEU A 44 -4.52 -11.11 -9.50
C LEU A 44 -4.06 -11.59 -10.88
N SER A 45 -3.80 -10.63 -11.77
CA SER A 45 -3.13 -10.84 -13.05
C SER A 45 -1.62 -11.04 -12.87
N GLU A 46 -0.98 -11.73 -13.83
CA GLU A 46 0.49 -11.88 -13.86
C GLU A 46 1.20 -10.50 -13.90
N SER A 47 0.61 -9.52 -14.59
CA SER A 47 1.12 -8.14 -14.64
C SER A 47 1.09 -7.42 -13.30
N ALA A 48 0.17 -7.79 -12.39
CA ALA A 48 0.15 -7.23 -11.04
C ALA A 48 1.32 -7.74 -10.18
N ILE A 49 1.84 -8.93 -10.51
CA ILE A 49 2.87 -9.65 -9.73
C ILE A 49 4.27 -9.44 -10.32
N SER A 50 4.40 -9.24 -11.64
CA SER A 50 5.66 -9.26 -12.39
C SER A 50 6.78 -8.35 -11.87
N PHE A 51 6.44 -7.27 -11.17
CA PHE A 51 7.41 -6.31 -10.61
C PHE A 51 7.61 -6.44 -9.09
N SER A 52 7.00 -7.44 -8.45
CA SER A 52 7.00 -7.55 -6.97
C SER A 52 8.41 -7.66 -6.40
N ASP A 53 9.23 -8.54 -6.96
CA ASP A 53 10.63 -8.72 -6.50
C ASP A 53 11.45 -7.46 -6.71
N GLN A 54 11.31 -6.81 -7.87
CA GLN A 54 12.02 -5.56 -8.15
C GLN A 54 11.57 -4.42 -7.22
N ILE A 55 10.28 -4.36 -6.87
CA ILE A 55 9.75 -3.40 -5.89
C ILE A 55 10.37 -3.67 -4.51
N ILE A 56 10.46 -4.93 -4.10
CA ILE A 56 11.06 -5.34 -2.83
C ILE A 56 12.52 -4.90 -2.77
N ASP A 57 13.32 -5.21 -3.79
CA ASP A 57 14.74 -4.87 -3.86
C ASP A 57 15.00 -3.36 -3.79
N VAL A 58 14.20 -2.55 -4.49
CA VAL A 58 14.36 -1.09 -4.46
C VAL A 58 13.85 -0.52 -3.14
N ALA A 59 12.77 -1.06 -2.57
CA ALA A 59 12.25 -0.64 -1.27
C ALA A 59 13.25 -0.93 -0.15
N ASP A 60 13.93 -2.06 -0.20
CA ASP A 60 14.94 -2.41 0.80
C ASP A 60 16.10 -1.41 0.84
N LYS A 61 16.54 -0.89 -0.31
CA LYS A 61 17.56 0.17 -0.36
C LYS A 61 17.08 1.46 0.31
N VAL A 62 15.82 1.84 0.11
CA VAL A 62 15.23 3.04 0.75
C VAL A 62 15.12 2.83 2.26
N ILE A 63 14.63 1.67 2.68
CA ILE A 63 14.43 1.32 4.09
C ILE A 63 15.77 1.25 4.82
N SER A 64 16.80 0.64 4.22
CA SER A 64 18.13 0.51 4.81
C SER A 64 18.89 1.83 4.91
N ALA A 65 18.63 2.77 3.99
CA ALA A 65 19.28 4.08 3.97
C ALA A 65 18.67 5.08 4.99
N ILE A 66 17.53 4.76 5.60
CA ILE A 66 16.84 5.62 6.57
C ILE A 66 17.04 5.08 7.99
N ASP A 67 17.63 5.91 8.85
CA ASP A 67 17.78 5.63 10.28
C ASP A 67 16.41 5.75 11.01
N GLN A 68 15.78 4.59 11.23
CA GLN A 68 14.46 4.49 11.84
C GLN A 68 14.48 4.81 13.34
N GLU A 69 15.54 4.45 14.05
CA GLU A 69 15.68 4.74 15.49
C GLU A 69 15.78 6.23 15.72
N LYS A 70 16.59 6.93 14.90
CA LYS A 70 16.68 8.39 14.91
C LYS A 70 15.35 9.06 14.59
N LEU A 71 14.59 8.54 13.60
CA LEU A 71 13.26 9.06 13.30
C LEU A 71 12.31 8.91 14.48
N LEU A 72 12.23 7.71 15.07
CA LEU A 72 11.36 7.45 16.21
C LEU A 72 11.76 8.29 17.43
N ALA A 73 13.06 8.39 17.71
CA ALA A 73 13.58 9.25 18.76
C ALA A 73 13.17 10.72 18.54
N PHE A 74 13.27 11.23 17.30
CA PHE A 74 12.84 12.58 16.97
C PHE A 74 11.35 12.81 17.25
N TYR A 75 10.46 11.90 16.82
CA TYR A 75 9.02 12.03 17.07
C TYR A 75 8.62 11.72 18.52
N GLY A 76 9.51 11.12 19.31
CA GLY A 76 9.36 10.98 20.77
C GLY A 76 9.67 12.27 21.55
N LEU A 77 10.35 13.25 20.94
CA LEU A 77 10.65 14.53 21.58
C LEU A 77 9.39 15.42 21.64
N LYS A 78 9.07 15.93 22.83
CA LYS A 78 7.92 16.84 23.02
C LYS A 78 8.13 18.21 22.39
N HIS A 79 9.35 18.74 22.45
CA HIS A 79 9.69 20.04 21.89
C HIS A 79 11.18 20.11 21.55
N ASP A 80 11.49 20.50 20.33
CA ASP A 80 12.86 20.71 19.86
C ASP A 80 13.24 22.19 20.04
N GLN A 81 14.12 22.48 21.01
CA GLN A 81 14.55 23.84 21.34
C GLN A 81 15.73 24.34 20.49
N ARG A 82 16.21 23.53 19.54
CA ARG A 82 17.32 23.96 18.68
C ARG A 82 16.90 25.11 17.76
N PRO A 83 17.81 26.06 17.45
CA PRO A 83 17.50 27.21 16.61
C PRO A 83 17.08 26.82 15.18
N ASP A 84 17.49 25.64 14.70
CA ASP A 84 17.17 25.10 13.38
C ASP A 84 16.05 24.03 13.39
N ALA A 85 15.29 23.93 14.49
CA ALA A 85 14.24 22.92 14.69
C ALA A 85 13.25 22.78 13.53
N SER A 86 12.85 23.89 12.89
CA SER A 86 11.95 23.86 11.73
C SER A 86 12.56 23.14 10.52
N LYS A 87 13.86 23.37 10.25
CA LYS A 87 14.59 22.73 9.16
C LYS A 87 14.85 21.26 9.44
N ILE A 88 15.18 20.91 10.69
CA ILE A 88 15.33 19.53 11.14
C ILE A 88 13.99 18.79 10.97
N LYS A 89 12.89 19.35 11.46
CA LYS A 89 11.55 18.78 11.32
C LYS A 89 11.19 18.52 9.86
N SER A 90 11.39 19.49 8.97
CA SER A 90 11.14 19.31 7.54
C SER A 90 11.94 18.13 6.95
N THR A 91 13.18 17.94 7.40
CA THR A 91 14.04 16.84 6.96
C THR A 91 13.54 15.50 7.49
N MET A 92 13.19 15.42 8.77
CA MET A 92 12.65 14.21 9.40
C MET A 92 11.28 13.82 8.81
N ASP A 93 10.41 14.80 8.56
CA ASP A 93 9.11 14.58 7.91
C ASP A 93 9.29 14.01 6.50
N LYS A 94 10.26 14.52 5.73
CA LYS A 94 10.61 13.97 4.41
C LYS A 94 11.08 12.52 4.52
N GLN A 95 12.04 12.23 5.40
CA GLN A 95 12.54 10.86 5.60
C GLN A 95 11.42 9.90 6.05
N LYS A 96 10.57 10.31 7.00
CA LYS A 96 9.40 9.53 7.42
C LYS A 96 8.48 9.20 6.24
N ASN A 97 8.17 10.19 5.40
CA ASN A 97 7.30 9.96 4.24
C ASN A 97 7.92 8.98 3.23
N LEU A 98 9.21 9.09 2.94
CA LEU A 98 9.91 8.16 2.04
C LEU A 98 9.95 6.73 2.61
N LEU A 99 10.17 6.60 3.93
CA LEU A 99 10.15 5.32 4.63
C LEU A 99 8.77 4.67 4.56
N ILE A 100 7.71 5.43 4.85
CA ILE A 100 6.33 4.94 4.77
C ILE A 100 6.01 4.48 3.35
N GLU A 101 6.37 5.27 2.34
CA GLU A 101 6.15 4.91 0.94
C GLU A 101 6.83 3.59 0.56
N ALA A 102 8.11 3.42 0.94
CA ALA A 102 8.86 2.20 0.66
C ALA A 102 8.26 0.98 1.37
N LEU A 103 7.92 1.10 2.66
CA LEU A 103 7.28 0.03 3.43
C LEU A 103 5.92 -0.37 2.84
N VAL A 104 5.09 0.61 2.45
CA VAL A 104 3.79 0.35 1.82
C VAL A 104 3.95 -0.41 0.52
N LYS A 105 4.86 0.03 -0.35
CA LYS A 105 5.11 -0.65 -1.64
C LYS A 105 5.66 -2.05 -1.44
N LYS A 106 6.63 -2.23 -0.53
CA LYS A 106 7.19 -3.54 -0.15
C LYS A 106 6.10 -4.48 0.37
N GLY A 107 5.29 -4.02 1.33
CA GLY A 107 4.23 -4.83 1.92
C GLY A 107 3.13 -5.20 0.91
N CYS A 108 2.76 -4.29 0.00
CA CYS A 108 1.82 -4.60 -1.07
C CYS A 108 2.39 -5.59 -2.09
N ALA A 109 3.71 -5.55 -2.38
CA ALA A 109 4.38 -6.53 -3.24
C ALA A 109 4.37 -7.93 -2.59
N TYR A 110 4.74 -8.05 -1.31
CA TYR A 110 4.64 -9.32 -0.59
C TYR A 110 3.21 -9.85 -0.49
N ALA A 111 2.21 -8.98 -0.35
CA ALA A 111 0.82 -9.41 -0.32
C ALA A 111 0.36 -10.01 -1.66
N ARG A 112 0.83 -9.44 -2.79
CA ARG A 112 0.59 -10.00 -4.13
C ARG A 112 1.30 -11.33 -4.32
N LEU A 113 2.57 -11.42 -3.92
CA LEU A 113 3.32 -12.68 -3.93
C LEU A 113 2.65 -13.74 -3.06
N TYR A 114 2.15 -13.39 -1.86
CA TYR A 114 1.41 -14.30 -1.00
C TYR A 114 0.20 -14.92 -1.72
N ILE A 115 -0.62 -14.10 -2.38
CA ILE A 115 -1.79 -14.59 -3.13
C ILE A 115 -1.35 -15.55 -4.25
N HIS A 116 -0.30 -15.19 -4.99
CA HIS A 116 0.24 -16.00 -6.08
C HIS A 116 0.78 -17.36 -5.58
N THR A 117 1.66 -17.35 -4.58
CA THR A 117 2.28 -18.57 -4.04
C THR A 117 1.25 -19.45 -3.31
N ARG A 118 0.28 -18.84 -2.62
CA ARG A 118 -0.84 -19.56 -1.98
C ARG A 118 -1.72 -20.27 -3.01
N LYS A 119 -2.06 -19.64 -4.13
CA LYS A 119 -2.85 -20.27 -5.21
C LYS A 119 -2.14 -21.49 -5.80
N ARG A 120 -0.80 -21.48 -5.83
CA ARG A 120 0.05 -22.57 -6.34
C ARG A 120 0.38 -23.64 -5.29
N GLY A 121 -0.02 -23.45 -4.03
CA GLY A 121 0.27 -24.38 -2.94
C GLY A 121 1.73 -24.38 -2.49
N GLU A 122 2.46 -23.29 -2.73
CA GLU A 122 3.88 -23.17 -2.42
C GLU A 122 4.10 -22.84 -0.93
N THR A 123 5.16 -23.40 -0.33
CA THR A 123 5.47 -23.25 1.11
C THR A 123 5.82 -21.82 1.50
N GLU A 124 6.34 -21.03 0.55
CA GLU A 124 6.70 -19.62 0.73
C GLU A 124 5.52 -18.72 1.09
N ALA A 125 4.27 -19.15 0.86
CA ALA A 125 3.09 -18.39 1.23
C ALA A 125 3.05 -18.05 2.73
N SER A 126 3.45 -18.97 3.61
CA SER A 126 3.47 -18.70 5.06
C SER A 126 4.49 -17.62 5.42
N MET A 127 5.65 -17.64 4.75
CA MET A 127 6.69 -16.63 4.93
C MET A 127 6.22 -15.26 4.43
N HIS A 128 5.64 -15.17 3.23
CA HIS A 128 5.12 -13.90 2.71
C HIS A 128 4.04 -13.31 3.63
N LEU A 129 3.14 -14.13 4.18
CA LEU A 129 2.11 -13.68 5.12
C LEU A 129 2.70 -13.07 6.40
N SER A 130 3.70 -13.73 6.99
CA SER A 130 4.37 -13.23 8.19
C SER A 130 5.16 -11.95 7.90
N THR A 131 5.83 -11.88 6.74
CA THR A 131 6.53 -10.67 6.28
C THR A 131 5.58 -9.49 6.09
N VAL A 132 4.41 -9.66 5.47
CA VAL A 132 3.42 -8.56 5.34
C VAL A 132 2.97 -8.08 6.72
N THR A 133 2.75 -8.99 7.66
CA THR A 133 2.33 -8.66 9.02
C THR A 133 3.41 -7.83 9.74
N GLN A 134 4.68 -8.22 9.62
CA GLN A 134 5.80 -7.47 10.17
C GLN A 134 5.90 -6.07 9.57
N ILE A 135 5.86 -5.95 8.23
CA ILE A 135 5.92 -4.65 7.54
C ILE A 135 4.75 -3.76 7.98
N TRP A 136 3.54 -4.32 8.08
CA TRP A 136 2.38 -3.55 8.55
C TRP A 136 2.57 -3.04 9.99
N ASN A 137 3.12 -3.86 10.89
CA ASN A 137 3.47 -3.43 12.25
C ASN A 137 4.55 -2.35 12.26
N ASP A 138 5.55 -2.44 11.38
CA ASP A 138 6.63 -1.45 11.28
C ASP A 138 6.11 -0.09 10.81
N VAL A 139 5.21 -0.07 9.83
CA VAL A 139 4.54 1.16 9.38
C VAL A 139 3.75 1.83 10.49
N GLN A 140 3.10 1.04 11.36
CA GLN A 140 2.29 1.55 12.47
C GLN A 140 3.10 2.35 13.50
N LYS A 141 4.42 2.17 13.54
CA LYS A 141 5.31 2.96 14.39
C LYS A 141 5.34 4.44 13.97
N PHE A 142 4.96 4.76 12.73
CA PHE A 142 5.11 6.09 12.14
C PHE A 142 3.77 6.77 11.77
N THR A 143 2.71 5.99 11.55
CA THR A 143 1.38 6.50 11.20
C THR A 143 0.28 5.46 11.47
N GLU A 144 -0.96 5.93 11.60
CA GLU A 144 -2.12 5.08 11.88
C GLU A 144 -2.59 4.30 10.65
N ALA A 145 -3.20 3.13 10.87
CA ALA A 145 -3.68 2.23 9.83
C ALA A 145 -4.69 2.85 8.84
N THR A 146 -5.38 3.90 9.26
CA THR A 146 -6.43 4.62 8.53
C THR A 146 -5.93 5.85 7.78
N ASP A 147 -4.65 6.19 7.90
CA ASP A 147 -4.04 7.27 7.12
C ASP A 147 -3.98 6.88 5.64
N ASN A 148 -4.36 7.82 4.75
CA ASN A 148 -4.44 7.58 3.30
C ASN A 148 -3.12 7.03 2.72
N LYS A 149 -1.96 7.36 3.29
CA LYS A 149 -0.65 6.90 2.82
C LYS A 149 -0.43 5.41 3.02
N VAL A 150 -1.08 4.81 4.02
CA VAL A 150 -0.88 3.40 4.41
C VAL A 150 -2.12 2.54 4.27
N LEU A 151 -3.26 3.18 3.99
CA LEU A 151 -4.57 2.54 3.90
C LEU A 151 -4.57 1.34 2.96
N ILE A 152 -3.88 1.41 1.82
CA ILE A 152 -3.77 0.28 0.88
C ILE A 152 -3.04 -0.93 1.47
N LEU A 153 -1.96 -0.72 2.23
CA LEU A 153 -1.27 -1.80 2.92
C LEU A 153 -2.16 -2.39 4.02
N SER A 154 -2.88 -1.55 4.77
CA SER A 154 -3.84 -1.99 5.78
C SER A 154 -4.98 -2.83 5.19
N LEU A 155 -5.48 -2.43 4.01
CA LEU A 155 -6.46 -3.18 3.23
C LEU A 155 -5.89 -4.56 2.85
N TRP A 156 -4.66 -4.60 2.30
CA TRP A 156 -3.99 -5.87 1.95
C TRP A 156 -3.82 -6.79 3.16
N HIS A 157 -3.29 -6.26 4.26
CA HIS A 157 -3.08 -7.00 5.49
C HIS A 157 -4.41 -7.54 6.07
N ALA A 158 -5.51 -6.78 6.00
CA ALA A 158 -6.83 -7.27 6.42
C ALA A 158 -7.37 -8.36 5.48
N HIS A 159 -7.22 -8.20 4.17
CA HIS A 159 -7.67 -9.16 3.16
C HIS A 159 -6.97 -10.52 3.31
N ILE A 160 -5.64 -10.55 3.29
CA ILE A 160 -4.88 -11.80 3.32
C ILE A 160 -5.06 -12.60 4.62
N ASN A 161 -5.35 -11.90 5.73
CA ASN A 161 -5.67 -12.52 7.03
C ASN A 161 -7.17 -12.83 7.21
N LYS A 162 -8.01 -12.57 6.20
CA LYS A 162 -9.47 -12.76 6.26
C LYS A 162 -10.15 -12.01 7.41
N HIS A 163 -9.59 -10.85 7.78
CA HIS A 163 -10.18 -9.97 8.80
C HIS A 163 -11.29 -9.11 8.18
N TYR A 164 -12.40 -9.74 7.78
CA TYR A 164 -13.47 -9.11 7.00
C TYR A 164 -14.04 -7.84 7.63
N GLY A 165 -14.27 -7.82 8.95
CA GLY A 165 -14.77 -6.63 9.65
C GLY A 165 -13.78 -5.44 9.59
N ARG A 166 -12.49 -5.70 9.76
CA ARG A 166 -11.44 -4.67 9.61
C ARG A 166 -11.36 -4.22 8.16
N TYR A 167 -11.47 -5.14 7.21
CA TYR A 167 -11.43 -4.83 5.80
C TYR A 167 -12.59 -3.92 5.39
N LEU A 168 -13.83 -4.21 5.80
CA LEU A 168 -14.99 -3.35 5.60
C LEU A 168 -14.82 -1.96 6.22
N LYS A 169 -14.29 -1.87 7.45
CA LYS A 169 -14.01 -0.58 8.10
C LYS A 169 -13.02 0.26 7.29
N LEU A 170 -11.96 -0.36 6.79
CA LEU A 170 -10.95 0.32 5.97
C LEU A 170 -11.49 0.71 4.58
N LEU A 171 -12.34 -0.11 3.97
CA LEU A 171 -13.03 0.22 2.71
C LEU A 171 -13.94 1.44 2.88
N ASN A 172 -14.69 1.54 3.98
CA ASN A 172 -15.49 2.73 4.28
C ASN A 172 -14.60 3.99 4.42
N ARG A 173 -13.47 3.88 5.13
CA ARG A 173 -12.50 4.98 5.23
C ARG A 173 -11.95 5.37 3.85
N TYR A 174 -11.69 4.40 2.97
CA TYR A 174 -11.23 4.65 1.61
C TYR A 174 -12.32 5.32 0.76
N TYR A 175 -13.58 4.93 0.96
CA TYR A 175 -14.75 5.50 0.30
C TYR A 175 -14.94 7.00 0.61
N GLU A 176 -14.68 7.41 1.85
CA GLU A 176 -14.77 8.82 2.28
C GLU A 176 -13.82 9.74 1.47
N ASP A 177 -12.67 9.23 1.07
CA ASP A 177 -11.71 9.96 0.23
C ASP A 177 -12.11 9.90 -1.25
N LYS A 178 -12.43 8.69 -1.73
CA LYS A 178 -12.75 8.44 -3.15
C LYS A 178 -13.96 7.51 -3.27
N PRO A 179 -15.15 8.05 -3.57
CA PRO A 179 -16.35 7.24 -3.77
C PRO A 179 -16.28 6.53 -5.12
N LEU A 180 -15.69 5.33 -5.14
CA LEU A 180 -15.54 4.51 -6.34
C LEU A 180 -16.51 3.33 -6.31
N ARG A 181 -17.03 2.99 -7.49
CA ARG A 181 -17.92 1.83 -7.68
C ARG A 181 -17.27 0.52 -7.21
N ASP A 182 -15.99 0.33 -7.51
CA ASP A 182 -15.22 -0.86 -7.15
C ASP A 182 -15.18 -1.12 -5.63
N ILE A 183 -15.28 -0.06 -4.81
CA ILE A 183 -15.35 -0.18 -3.34
C ILE A 183 -16.68 -0.79 -2.92
N ASP A 184 -17.79 -0.32 -3.49
CA ASP A 184 -19.12 -0.86 -3.21
C ASP A 184 -19.22 -2.33 -3.67
N GLU A 185 -18.67 -2.65 -4.85
CA GLU A 185 -18.61 -4.03 -5.37
C GLU A 185 -17.81 -4.92 -4.42
N ARG A 186 -16.66 -4.42 -3.91
CA ARG A 186 -15.86 -5.13 -2.91
C ARG A 186 -16.60 -5.33 -1.59
N ILE A 187 -17.35 -4.34 -1.10
CA ILE A 187 -18.20 -4.47 0.09
C ILE A 187 -19.26 -5.55 -0.11
N VAL A 188 -19.90 -5.60 -1.29
CA VAL A 188 -20.88 -6.65 -1.63
C VAL A 188 -20.26 -8.03 -1.58
N GLU A 189 -19.07 -8.22 -2.14
CA GLU A 189 -18.37 -9.52 -2.11
C GLU A 189 -18.06 -9.99 -0.68
N ILE A 190 -17.56 -9.09 0.17
CA ILE A 190 -17.22 -9.43 1.56
C ILE A 190 -18.48 -9.72 2.37
N THR A 191 -19.52 -8.89 2.23
CA THR A 191 -20.78 -9.07 2.97
C THR A 191 -21.47 -10.38 2.59
N LYS A 192 -21.43 -10.79 1.31
CA LYS A 192 -21.86 -12.14 0.88
C LYS A 192 -21.00 -13.24 1.51
N THR A 193 -19.68 -13.08 1.51
CA THR A 193 -18.75 -14.07 2.09
C THR A 193 -19.01 -14.32 3.57
N VAL A 194 -19.40 -13.28 4.32
CA VAL A 194 -19.73 -13.37 5.76
C VAL A 194 -21.19 -13.81 6.01
N GLY A 195 -22.05 -13.83 4.99
CA GLY A 195 -23.47 -14.19 5.09
C GLY A 195 -24.42 -13.05 5.46
N TRP A 196 -24.00 -11.79 5.26
CA TRP A 196 -24.82 -10.60 5.49
C TRP A 196 -25.62 -10.21 4.24
N ASP A 197 -26.50 -11.11 3.79
CA ASP A 197 -27.22 -10.99 2.52
C ASP A 197 -28.09 -9.72 2.43
N HIS A 198 -28.69 -9.31 3.55
CA HIS A 198 -29.49 -8.08 3.61
C HIS A 198 -28.64 -6.85 3.23
N TRP A 199 -27.41 -6.76 3.72
CA TRP A 199 -26.51 -5.66 3.44
C TRP A 199 -25.95 -5.76 2.02
N ALA A 200 -25.54 -6.96 1.60
CA ALA A 200 -25.11 -7.20 0.22
C ALA A 200 -26.17 -6.79 -0.79
N LYS A 201 -27.44 -7.15 -0.54
CA LYS A 201 -28.58 -6.77 -1.39
C LYS A 201 -28.77 -5.25 -1.40
N TYR A 202 -28.80 -4.61 -0.22
CA TYR A 202 -28.96 -3.16 -0.10
C TYR A 202 -27.91 -2.41 -0.94
N ILE A 203 -26.63 -2.70 -0.75
CA ILE A 203 -25.54 -2.03 -1.50
C ILE A 203 -25.67 -2.33 -2.99
N SER A 204 -25.85 -3.60 -3.38
CA SER A 204 -26.00 -3.98 -4.79
C SER A 204 -27.13 -3.23 -5.49
N THR A 205 -28.28 -3.06 -4.83
CA THR A 205 -29.42 -2.32 -5.38
C THR A 205 -29.20 -0.82 -5.49
N SER A 206 -28.28 -0.27 -4.67
CA SER A 206 -27.93 1.16 -4.69
C SER A 206 -26.85 1.51 -5.71
N ILE A 207 -26.01 0.56 -6.15
CA ILE A 207 -24.93 0.82 -7.12
C ILE A 207 -25.47 1.48 -8.42
N PRO A 208 -26.55 1.00 -9.07
CA PRO A 208 -27.05 1.59 -10.30
C PRO A 208 -27.55 3.03 -10.14
N THR A 209 -28.06 3.39 -8.96
CA THR A 209 -28.54 4.74 -8.67
C THR A 209 -27.42 5.69 -8.29
N ARG A 210 -26.38 5.20 -7.58
CA ARG A 210 -25.18 5.96 -7.20
C ARG A 210 -24.21 6.18 -8.37
N PHE A 211 -24.11 5.22 -9.29
CA PHE A 211 -23.21 5.24 -10.43
C PHE A 211 -23.98 5.03 -11.75
N PRO A 212 -24.83 6.00 -12.15
CA PRO A 212 -25.62 5.89 -13.37
C PRO A 212 -24.72 5.95 -14.62
N ARG A 213 -25.12 5.26 -15.68
CA ARG A 213 -24.37 5.24 -16.96
C ARG A 213 -24.39 6.57 -17.72
N ALA A 214 -25.39 7.39 -17.45
CA ALA A 214 -25.57 8.69 -18.07
C ALA A 214 -26.25 9.63 -17.07
N TYR A 215 -26.10 10.93 -17.29
CA TYR A 215 -26.85 11.92 -16.54
C TYR A 215 -28.36 11.75 -16.78
N ARG A 216 -29.14 12.06 -15.75
CA ARG A 216 -30.60 12.09 -15.87
C ARG A 216 -30.99 13.17 -16.89
N PRO A 217 -31.85 12.86 -17.88
CA PRO A 217 -32.39 13.88 -18.78
C PRO A 217 -33.11 15.00 -18.01
N PHE A 218 -33.08 16.21 -18.56
CA PHE A 218 -33.78 17.37 -18.02
C PHE A 218 -35.29 17.30 -18.27
#